data_AF-A0A0J7K7I6-F1
#
_entry.id   AF-A0A0J7K7I6-F1
#
_cell.length_a   1.000
_cell.length_b   1.000
_cell.length_c   1.000
_cell.angle_alpha   90.00
_cell.angle_beta   90.00
_cell.angle_gamma   90.00
#
_symmetry.space_group_name_H-M   'P 1'
#
loop_
_entity.id
_entity.type
_entity.pdbx_description
1 polymer ?
#
loop_
_entity_poly.entity_id
_entity_poly.type
_entity_poly.pdbx_seq_one_letter_code
_entity_poly.pdbx_strand_id
1 'polypeptide(L)'
;MLDECLEYLEKRVKSGFTYEVIVVSDGSTDKTVNVAQYYASKYNTLRVLNLVKNRGKGGAVRLGMLSARGSSLLFADADGATKFSDLKKLDESLAEVLG
;
A
#
# COMPACT_ATOMS: atom_id res chain seq x y z
N MET A 1 9.05 1.71 6.97
CA MET A 1 7.84 1.99 6.18
C MET A 1 6.81 0.87 6.28
N LEU A 2 7.09 -0.37 5.81
CA LEU A 2 6.09 -1.45 5.88
C LEU A 2 5.66 -1.78 7.30
N ASP A 3 6.59 -1.82 8.27
CA ASP A 3 6.23 -2.04 9.68
C ASP A 3 5.26 -0.98 10.20
N GLU A 4 5.55 0.30 9.96
CA GLU A 4 4.69 1.42 10.36
C GLU A 4 3.32 1.36 9.69
N CYS A 5 3.29 1.06 8.38
CA CYS A 5 2.06 0.89 7.61
C CYS A 5 1.17 -0.19 8.21
N LEU A 6 1.74 -1.38 8.42
CA LEU A 6 1.02 -2.54 8.92
C LEU A 6 0.60 -2.34 10.38
N GLU A 7 1.47 -1.78 11.23
CA GLU A 7 1.10 -1.46 12.61
C GLU A 7 -0.08 -0.49 12.67
N TYR A 8 -0.07 0.56 11.84
CA TYR A 8 -1.17 1.52 11.76
C TYR A 8 -2.47 0.87 11.29
N LEU A 9 -2.43 0.07 10.21
CA LEU A 9 -3.61 -0.58 9.64
C LEU A 9 -4.18 -1.67 10.55
N GLU A 10 -3.34 -2.49 11.17
CA GLU A 10 -3.75 -3.53 12.14
C GLU A 10 -4.47 -2.93 13.37
N LYS A 11 -4.06 -1.74 13.83
CA LYS A 11 -4.80 -1.04 14.89
C LYS A 11 -6.22 -0.68 14.47
N ARG A 12 -6.44 -0.36 13.19
CA ARG A 12 -7.76 0.00 12.64
C ARG A 12 -8.64 -1.23 12.37
N VAL A 13 -8.05 -2.40 12.14
CA VAL A 13 -8.83 -3.66 12.04
C VAL A 13 -9.69 -3.87 13.29
N LYS A 14 -9.17 -3.48 14.47
CA LYS A 14 -9.92 -3.56 15.74
C LYS A 14 -11.21 -2.72 15.77
N SER A 15 -11.32 -1.69 14.94
CA SER A 15 -12.53 -0.86 14.78
C SER A 15 -13.39 -1.29 13.59
N GLY A 16 -13.18 -2.49 13.04
CA GLY A 16 -13.95 -3.02 11.91
C GLY A 16 -13.45 -2.58 10.52
N PHE A 17 -12.31 -1.89 10.45
CA PHE A 17 -11.72 -1.48 9.18
C PHE A 17 -11.10 -2.68 8.44
N THR A 18 -11.31 -2.77 7.13
CA THR A 18 -10.64 -3.76 6.27
C THR A 18 -9.68 -3.07 5.33
N TYR A 19 -8.59 -3.75 4.98
CA TYR A 19 -7.56 -3.16 4.13
C TYR A 19 -6.85 -4.22 3.29
N GLU A 20 -6.22 -3.77 2.22
CA GLU A 20 -5.17 -4.51 1.54
C GLU A 20 -3.98 -3.57 1.27
N VAL A 21 -2.77 -4.14 1.24
CA VAL A 21 -1.54 -3.44 0.86
C VAL A 21 -1.00 -4.08 -0.40
N ILE A 22 -0.77 -3.29 -1.44
CA ILE A 22 -0.13 -3.75 -2.67
C ILE A 22 1.23 -3.08 -2.79
N VAL A 23 2.29 -3.86 -2.63
CA VAL A 23 3.67 -3.41 -2.88
C VAL A 23 3.97 -3.63 -4.35
N VAL A 24 4.19 -2.55 -5.10
CA VAL A 24 4.58 -2.62 -6.51
C VAL A 24 6.09 -2.42 -6.64
N SER A 25 6.82 -3.44 -7.06
CA SER A 25 8.24 -3.31 -7.41
C SER A 25 8.38 -3.10 -8.91
N ASP A 26 8.92 -1.95 -9.30
CA ASP A 26 9.10 -1.54 -10.69
C ASP A 26 10.43 -2.06 -11.27
N GLY A 27 10.64 -3.38 -11.20
CA GLY A 27 11.86 -4.02 -11.68
C GLY A 27 13.08 -3.80 -10.78
N SER A 28 12.88 -3.80 -9.45
CA SER A 28 14.00 -3.73 -8.49
C SER A 28 14.93 -4.95 -8.67
N THR A 29 16.24 -4.71 -8.69
CA THR A 29 17.28 -5.75 -8.85
C THR A 29 17.96 -6.14 -7.53
N ASP A 30 17.59 -5.48 -6.44
CA ASP A 30 18.11 -5.73 -5.10
C ASP A 30 17.17 -6.66 -4.30
N LYS A 31 17.27 -6.65 -2.97
CA LYS A 31 16.46 -7.51 -2.09
C LYS A 31 15.04 -6.97 -1.85
N THR A 32 14.62 -5.86 -2.46
CA THR A 32 13.33 -5.22 -2.20
C THR A 32 12.15 -6.17 -2.36
N VAL A 33 12.11 -6.93 -3.46
CA VAL A 33 11.04 -7.91 -3.72
C VAL A 33 11.02 -9.01 -2.67
N ASN A 34 12.18 -9.52 -2.27
CA ASN A 34 12.31 -10.58 -1.27
C ASN A 34 11.80 -10.11 0.10
N VAL A 35 12.14 -8.88 0.49
CA VAL A 35 11.65 -8.28 1.74
C VAL A 35 10.13 -8.14 1.67
N ALA A 36 9.57 -7.58 0.60
CA ALA A 36 8.13 -7.43 0.45
C ALA A 36 7.38 -8.78 0.47
N GLN A 37 7.95 -9.82 -0.17
CA GLN A 37 7.40 -11.18 -0.15
C GLN A 37 7.42 -11.81 1.24
N TYR A 38 8.45 -11.52 2.05
CA TYR A 38 8.50 -11.96 3.45
C TYR A 38 7.39 -11.33 4.30
N TYR A 39 7.00 -10.07 4.04
CA TYR A 39 5.81 -9.50 4.68
C TYR A 39 4.53 -10.15 4.14
N ALA A 40 4.45 -10.42 2.83
CA ALA A 40 3.28 -11.08 2.23
C ALA A 40 3.03 -12.49 2.78
N SER A 41 4.08 -13.21 3.19
CA SER A 41 3.92 -14.53 3.81
C SER A 41 3.39 -14.47 5.25
N LYS A 42 3.47 -13.30 5.91
CA LYS A 42 2.96 -13.07 7.27
C LYS A 42 1.59 -12.42 7.30
N TYR A 43 1.28 -11.59 6.31
CA TYR A 43 0.06 -10.79 6.26
C TYR A 43 -0.73 -11.16 4.99
N ASN A 44 -1.86 -11.84 5.16
CA ASN A 44 -2.75 -12.21 4.05
C ASN A 44 -3.37 -10.98 3.35
N THR A 45 -3.32 -9.82 4.00
CA THR A 45 -3.74 -8.52 3.48
C THR A 45 -2.69 -7.86 2.59
N LEU A 46 -1.47 -8.40 2.49
CA LEU A 46 -0.39 -7.85 1.69
C LEU A 46 -0.12 -8.69 0.44
N ARG A 47 -0.02 -8.02 -0.72
CA ARG A 47 0.36 -8.63 -2.01
C ARG A 47 1.52 -7.88 -2.63
N VAL A 48 2.35 -8.60 -3.38
CA VAL A 48 3.48 -8.02 -4.11
C VAL A 48 3.23 -8.14 -5.61
N LEU A 49 3.27 -7.01 -6.31
CA LEU A 49 3.29 -6.96 -7.77
C LEU A 49 4.72 -6.67 -8.23
N ASN A 50 5.42 -7.72 -8.65
CA ASN A 50 6.76 -7.59 -9.22
C ASN A 50 6.65 -7.42 -10.75
N LEU A 51 7.01 -6.23 -11.25
CA LEU A 51 6.93 -5.93 -12.67
C LEU A 51 8.16 -6.47 -13.39
N VAL A 52 7.93 -7.29 -14.43
CA VAL A 52 9.00 -7.93 -15.23
C VAL A 52 9.93 -6.91 -15.91
N LYS A 53 9.42 -5.71 -16.21
CA LYS A 53 10.17 -4.63 -16.83
C LYS A 53 9.85 -3.33 -16.09
N ASN A 54 10.87 -2.51 -15.82
CA ASN A 54 10.69 -1.16 -15.29
C ASN A 54 9.81 -0.33 -16.26
N ARG A 55 8.74 0.25 -15.73
CA ARG A 55 7.76 1.08 -16.45
C ARG A 55 7.71 2.53 -15.93
N GLY A 56 8.62 2.88 -15.02
CA GLY A 56 8.62 4.13 -14.30
C GLY A 56 7.49 4.23 -13.27
N LYS A 57 7.58 5.23 -12.39
CA LYS A 57 6.62 5.47 -11.29
C LYS A 57 5.17 5.47 -11.76
N GLY A 58 4.84 6.23 -12.81
CA GLY A 58 3.46 6.32 -13.31
C GLY A 58 2.91 4.97 -13.77
N GLY A 59 3.74 4.14 -14.42
CA GLY A 59 3.37 2.78 -14.83
C GLY A 59 3.14 1.86 -13.64
N ALA A 60 4.03 1.91 -12.65
CA ALA A 60 3.92 1.13 -11.42
C ALA A 60 2.67 1.49 -10.60
N VAL A 61 2.45 2.80 -10.37
CA VAL A 61 1.26 3.30 -9.66
C VAL A 61 -0.02 2.89 -10.37
N ARG A 62 -0.10 3.10 -11.69
CA ARG A 62 -1.27 2.71 -12.48
C ARG A 62 -1.59 1.22 -12.36
N LEU A 63 -0.58 0.35 -12.45
CA LEU A 63 -0.79 -1.10 -12.34
C LEU A 63 -1.20 -1.50 -10.91
N GLY A 64 -0.63 -0.86 -9.89
CA GLY A 64 -1.04 -1.02 -8.50
C GLY A 64 -2.52 -0.67 -8.30
N MET A 65 -2.93 0.53 -8.73
CA MET A 65 -4.31 1.01 -8.60
C MET A 65 -5.31 0.11 -9.35
N LEU A 66 -4.99 -0.31 -10.58
CA LEU A 66 -5.85 -1.20 -11.36
C LEU A 66 -5.95 -2.62 -10.79
N SER A 67 -4.99 -3.03 -9.95
CA SER A 67 -4.99 -4.35 -9.30
C SER A 67 -5.61 -4.34 -7.90
N ALA A 68 -5.99 -3.15 -7.42
CA ALA A 68 -6.60 -2.97 -6.12
C ALA A 68 -8.09 -3.28 -6.15
N ARG A 69 -8.62 -3.63 -4.97
CA ARG A 69 -9.94 -4.22 -4.73
C ARG A 69 -10.73 -3.43 -3.68
N GLY A 70 -10.09 -2.46 -3.01
CA GLY A 70 -10.73 -1.61 -2.03
C GLY A 70 -11.72 -0.62 -2.66
N SER A 71 -12.70 -0.19 -1.87
CA SER A 71 -13.64 0.88 -2.25
C SER A 71 -12.96 2.25 -2.33
N SER A 72 -11.93 2.45 -1.50
CA SER A 72 -11.09 3.65 -1.48
C SER A 72 -9.66 3.23 -1.74
N LEU A 73 -9.00 3.91 -2.69
CA LEU A 73 -7.64 3.60 -3.09
C LEU A 73 -6.71 4.76 -2.74
N LEU A 74 -5.58 4.41 -2.13
CA LEU A 74 -4.54 5.35 -1.75
C LEU A 74 -3.20 4.91 -2.32
N PHE A 75 -2.46 5.88 -2.84
CA PHE A 75 -1.06 5.72 -3.18
C PHE A 75 -0.16 6.29 -2.06
N ALA A 76 0.90 5.56 -1.71
CA ALA A 76 1.96 6.02 -0.81
C ALA A 76 3.34 5.68 -1.39
N ASP A 77 4.25 6.65 -1.37
CA ASP A 77 5.64 6.44 -1.81
C ASP A 77 6.42 5.57 -0.81
N ALA A 78 7.33 4.75 -1.36
CA ALA A 78 8.10 3.79 -0.57
C ALA A 78 9.16 4.42 0.35
N ASP A 79 9.47 5.70 0.13
CA ASP A 79 10.49 6.47 0.86
C ASP A 79 9.99 7.00 2.23
N GLY A 80 8.70 6.83 2.53
CA GLY A 80 8.12 7.32 3.79
C GLY A 80 7.94 8.84 3.83
N ALA A 81 7.88 9.52 2.68
CA ALA A 81 7.58 10.96 2.61
C ALA A 81 6.22 11.32 3.25
N THR A 82 5.30 10.37 3.34
CA THR A 82 4.01 10.51 4.03
C THR A 82 3.96 9.61 5.26
N LYS A 83 3.52 10.16 6.40
CA LYS A 83 3.30 9.37 7.63
C LYS A 83 1.94 8.70 7.58
N PHE A 84 1.85 7.45 8.02
CA PHE A 84 0.57 6.73 8.01
C PHE A 84 -0.45 7.31 8.99
N SER A 85 0.01 8.04 10.02
CA SER A 85 -0.88 8.82 10.89
C SER A 85 -1.68 9.88 10.15
N ASP A 86 -1.18 10.42 9.04
CA ASP A 86 -1.87 11.45 8.27
C ASP A 86 -3.03 10.89 7.44
N LEU A 87 -3.10 9.56 7.26
CA LEU A 87 -4.23 8.91 6.55
C LEU A 87 -5.57 9.21 7.22
N LYS A 88 -5.59 9.36 8.54
CA LYS A 88 -6.82 9.70 9.26
C LYS A 88 -7.41 11.03 8.79
N LYS A 89 -6.57 12.05 8.58
CA LYS A 89 -7.00 13.37 8.11
C LYS A 89 -7.57 13.29 6.68
N LEU A 90 -6.94 12.46 5.85
CA LEU A 90 -7.37 12.24 4.48
C LEU A 90 -8.71 11.48 4.44
N ASP A 91 -8.89 10.46 5.26
CA ASP A 91 -10.15 9.71 5.37
C ASP A 91 -11.30 10.62 5.81
N GLU A 92 -11.07 11.47 6.82
CA GLU A 92 -12.05 12.47 7.27
C GLU A 92 -12.43 13.42 6.13
N SER A 93 -11.44 13.94 5.40
CA SER A 93 -11.69 14.81 4.24
C SER A 93 -12.38 14.10 3.08
N LEU A 94 -12.07 12.82 2.83
CA LEU A 94 -12.70 12.03 1.77
C LEU A 94 -14.16 11.73 2.09
N ALA A 95 -14.48 11.44 3.36
CA ALA A 95 -15.86 11.28 3.79
C ALA A 95 -16.67 12.55 3.53
N GLU A 96 -16.12 13.73 3.84
CA GLU A 96 -16.80 15.00 3.57
C GLU A 96 -17.09 15.24 2.08
N VAL A 97 -16.18 14.81 1.19
CA VAL A 97 -16.33 15.00 -0.26
C VAL A 97 -17.25 13.95 -0.89
N LEU A 98 -17.24 12.73 -0.38
CA LEU A 98 -17.96 11.59 -0.97
C LEU A 98 -19.36 11.36 -0.38
N GLY A 99 -19.70 12.00 0.74
CA GLY A 99 -21.02 11.92 1.39
C GLY A 99 -21.16 10.74 2.35
#